data_AF-A0A1G9W5F5-F1
#
_entry.id   AF-A0A1G9W5F5-F1
#
_cell.length_a   1.000
_cell.length_b   1.000
_cell.length_c   1.000
_cell.angle_alpha   90.00
_cell.angle_beta   90.00
_cell.angle_gamma   90.00
#
_symmetry.space_group_name_H-M   'P 1'
#
loop_
_entity.id
_entity.type
_entity.pdbx_description
1 polymer ?
#
loop_
_entity_poly.entity_id
_entity_poly.type
_entity_poly.pdbx_seq_one_letter_code
_entity_poly.pdbx_strand_id
1 'polypeptide(L)'
;MNIAQAIMHLYPQAAQTQDFIVQDNGPEPVLRPGAEEKGRVRYEIKPPEKGEEPVEGVHYRYGIDYNLLTEGEDYDIVERGPYIAVWNLDKPKPTEAELQAAWKAYQEAEANKPPELTEVEQLQKENVLLKAQNNALSERADFIEDIIAEMATRVYQ
;
A
#
# COMPACT_ATOMS: atom_id res chain seq x y z
N MET A 1 6.58 8.64 -5.47
CA MET A 1 5.96 7.43 -6.07
C MET A 1 5.56 6.50 -4.94
N ASN A 2 4.43 5.79 -5.04
CA ASN A 2 4.06 4.78 -4.04
C ASN A 2 4.65 3.42 -4.42
N ILE A 3 5.81 3.08 -3.84
CA ILE A 3 6.53 1.83 -4.14
C ILE A 3 5.71 0.61 -3.74
N ALA A 4 4.99 0.66 -2.62
CA ALA A 4 4.18 -0.47 -2.18
C ALA A 4 3.07 -0.79 -3.19
N GLN A 5 2.34 0.23 -3.66
CA GLN A 5 1.32 0.04 -4.70
C GLN A 5 1.92 -0.45 -6.02
N ALA A 6 3.08 0.07 -6.43
CA ALA A 6 3.78 -0.40 -7.62
C ALA A 6 4.16 -1.90 -7.51
N ILE A 7 4.69 -2.33 -6.35
CA ILE A 7 5.04 -3.73 -6.09
C ILE A 7 3.78 -4.60 -6.08
N MET A 8 2.71 -4.17 -5.42
CA MET A 8 1.44 -4.91 -5.40
C MET A 8 0.80 -4.97 -6.80
N HIS A 9 1.01 -3.97 -7.65
CA HIS A 9 0.59 -4.03 -9.04
C HIS A 9 1.38 -5.07 -9.86
N LEU A 10 2.71 -5.14 -9.68
CA LEU A 10 3.57 -6.15 -10.32
C LEU A 10 3.33 -7.57 -9.77
N TYR A 11 3.08 -7.66 -8.47
CA TYR A 11 2.91 -8.91 -7.73
C TYR A 11 1.62 -8.82 -6.87
N PRO A 12 0.43 -9.06 -7.47
CA PRO A 12 -0.85 -8.89 -6.78
C PRO A 12 -1.08 -9.76 -5.55
N GLN A 13 -0.31 -10.85 -5.42
CA GLN A 13 -0.37 -11.77 -4.29
C GLN A 13 0.63 -11.42 -3.17
N ALA A 14 1.50 -10.43 -3.37
CA ALA A 14 2.52 -10.05 -2.40
C ALA A 14 1.93 -9.16 -1.28
N ALA A 15 2.30 -9.45 -0.04
CA ALA A 15 1.90 -8.69 1.15
C ALA A 15 3.05 -7.82 1.69
N GLN A 16 2.80 -6.52 1.89
CA GLN A 16 3.77 -5.52 2.35
C GLN A 16 4.31 -5.74 3.78
N THR A 17 3.77 -6.66 4.55
CA THR A 17 4.26 -6.96 5.91
C THR A 17 5.00 -8.29 6.00
N GLN A 18 4.91 -9.12 4.97
CA GLN A 18 5.45 -10.48 4.95
C GLN A 18 6.48 -10.66 3.84
N ASP A 19 6.13 -10.23 2.63
CA ASP A 19 6.88 -10.52 1.40
C ASP A 19 7.88 -9.43 1.04
N PHE A 20 7.59 -8.19 1.40
CA PHE A 20 8.49 -7.06 1.22
C PHE A 20 8.11 -5.96 2.21
N ILE A 21 9.05 -5.16 2.69
CA ILE A 21 8.76 -4.01 3.55
C ILE A 21 9.24 -2.75 2.85
N VAL A 22 8.36 -1.75 2.74
CA VAL A 22 8.71 -0.40 2.28
C VAL A 22 8.83 0.49 3.50
N GLN A 23 9.95 1.18 3.63
CA GLN A 23 10.19 2.18 4.67
C GLN A 23 10.38 3.55 4.03
N ASP A 24 10.03 4.56 4.80
CA ASP A 24 10.31 5.95 4.51
C ASP A 24 10.91 6.55 5.77
N ASN A 25 12.22 6.80 5.75
CA ASN A 25 12.91 7.38 6.90
C ASN A 25 12.74 8.90 6.93
N GLY A 26 12.09 9.48 5.92
CA GLY A 26 11.98 10.91 5.74
C GLY A 26 13.32 11.57 5.43
N PRO A 27 13.44 12.88 5.69
CA PRO A 27 14.67 13.61 5.46
C PRO A 27 15.79 13.13 6.39
N GLU A 28 16.90 12.64 5.82
CA GLU A 28 18.05 12.15 6.59
C GLU A 28 19.22 13.14 6.51
N PRO A 29 19.93 13.39 7.63
CA PRO A 29 21.12 14.23 7.63
C PRO A 29 22.31 13.49 7.00
N VAL A 30 22.88 14.06 5.95
CA VAL A 30 24.08 13.57 5.27
C VAL A 30 25.25 14.46 5.60
N LEU A 31 26.27 13.90 6.25
CA LEU A 31 27.48 14.64 6.61
C LEU A 31 28.27 15.03 5.37
N ARG A 32 28.80 16.26 5.37
CA ARG A 32 29.78 16.71 4.41
C ARG A 32 31.17 16.21 4.78
N PRO A 33 32.08 16.04 3.80
CA PRO A 33 33.46 15.64 4.08
C PRO A 33 34.12 16.57 5.11
N GLY A 34 34.67 15.99 6.18
CA GLY A 34 35.36 16.72 7.26
C GLY A 34 34.48 17.10 8.47
N ALA A 35 33.14 17.05 8.35
CA ALA A 35 32.24 17.31 9.47
C ALA A 35 32.28 16.22 10.55
N GLU A 36 32.74 15.02 10.19
CA GLU A 36 32.85 13.87 11.09
C GLU A 36 33.72 14.19 12.31
N GLU A 37 34.85 14.88 12.15
CA GLU A 37 35.75 15.21 13.26
C GLU A 37 35.10 16.19 14.24
N LYS A 38 34.32 17.16 13.72
CA LYS A 38 33.64 18.17 14.53
C LYS A 38 32.51 17.55 15.37
N GLY A 39 31.77 16.60 14.80
CA GLY A 39 30.64 15.96 15.45
C GLY A 39 30.99 14.69 16.23
N ARG A 40 32.20 14.15 16.13
CA ARG A 40 32.57 12.87 16.74
C ARG A 40 32.67 12.98 18.25
N VAL A 41 31.72 12.34 18.94
CA VAL A 41 31.65 12.26 20.40
C VAL A 41 31.77 10.81 20.86
N ARG A 42 32.50 10.59 21.96
CA ARG A 42 32.60 9.29 22.63
C ARG A 42 31.42 9.12 23.58
N TYR A 43 30.58 8.13 23.32
CA TYR A 43 29.50 7.71 24.21
C TYR A 43 29.94 6.51 25.03
N GLU A 44 29.73 6.58 26.35
CA GLU A 44 30.00 5.48 27.26
C GLU A 44 28.84 4.48 27.22
N ILE A 45 29.17 3.20 27.03
CA ILE A 45 28.20 2.10 27.03
C ILE A 45 28.14 1.49 28.43
N LYS A 46 29.31 1.10 28.95
CA LYS A 46 29.49 0.59 30.32
C LYS A 46 30.90 0.91 30.80
N PRO A 47 31.07 1.11 32.12
CA PRO A 47 32.41 1.26 32.70
C PRO A 47 33.20 -0.06 32.58
N PRO A 48 34.53 0.00 32.39
CA PRO A 48 35.39 -1.18 32.40
C PRO A 48 35.53 -1.76 33.81
N GLU A 49 35.80 -3.07 33.89
CA GLU A 49 36.08 -3.71 35.17
C GLU A 49 37.45 -3.29 35.71
N LYS A 50 37.67 -3.51 37.02
CA LYS A 50 38.89 -3.05 37.70
C LYS A 50 40.13 -3.73 37.10
N GLY A 51 40.93 -2.95 36.36
CA GLY A 51 42.15 -3.42 35.70
C GLY A 51 41.97 -3.76 34.22
N GLU A 52 40.76 -3.57 33.66
CA GLU A 52 40.49 -3.73 32.24
C GLU A 52 40.68 -2.41 31.49
N GLU A 53 41.27 -2.48 30.29
CA GLU A 53 41.36 -1.32 29.40
C GLU A 53 40.02 -1.10 28.69
N PRO A 54 39.55 0.17 28.53
CA PRO A 54 38.34 0.44 27.78
C PRO A 54 38.46 -0.02 26.32
N VAL A 55 37.52 -0.84 25.88
CA VAL A 55 37.45 -1.38 24.51
C VAL A 55 36.29 -0.74 23.73
N GLU A 56 36.54 -0.31 22.50
CA GLU A 56 35.51 0.22 21.60
C GLU A 56 34.47 -0.86 21.24
N GLY A 57 33.19 -0.51 21.27
CA GLY A 57 32.07 -1.42 21.07
C GLY A 57 31.63 -2.18 22.32
N VAL A 58 32.48 -2.25 23.35
CA VAL A 58 32.18 -2.90 24.63
C VAL A 58 31.97 -1.87 25.73
N HIS A 59 32.89 -0.91 25.88
CA HIS A 59 32.92 0.09 26.95
C HIS A 59 32.50 1.47 26.46
N TYR A 60 32.85 1.81 25.22
CA TYR A 60 32.47 3.07 24.59
C TYR A 60 32.25 2.89 23.10
N ARG A 61 31.53 3.81 22.47
CA ARG A 61 31.37 3.90 21.01
C ARG A 61 31.47 5.35 20.57
N TYR A 62 32.09 5.59 19.42
CA TYR A 62 31.99 6.90 18.77
C TYR A 62 30.67 7.03 18.02
N GLY A 63 29.97 8.14 18.27
CA GLY A 63 28.81 8.57 17.50
C GLY A 63 29.00 9.99 17.01
N ILE A 64 28.09 10.44 16.15
CA ILE A 64 28.03 11.82 15.69
C ILE A 64 26.98 12.55 16.49
N ASP A 65 27.39 13.57 17.23
CA ASP A 65 26.47 14.49 17.90
C ASP A 65 26.12 15.64 16.96
N TYR A 66 24.93 15.57 16.37
CA TYR A 66 24.44 16.59 15.46
C TYR A 66 24.22 17.95 16.13
N ASN A 67 24.17 18.04 17.47
CA ASN A 67 24.08 19.33 18.17
C ASN A 67 25.39 20.14 18.08
N LEU A 68 26.49 19.50 17.70
CA LEU A 68 27.79 20.15 17.47
C LEU A 68 27.99 20.55 16.00
N LEU A 69 27.03 20.24 15.13
CA LEU A 69 27.10 20.47 13.70
C LEU A 69 26.10 21.54 13.27
N THR A 70 26.44 22.25 12.19
CA THR A 70 25.61 23.27 11.57
C THR A 70 25.02 22.74 10.26
N GLU A 71 23.69 22.81 10.12
CA GLU A 71 22.99 22.49 8.87
C GLU A 71 23.44 23.43 7.73
N GLY A 72 23.69 22.87 6.54
CA GLY A 72 24.15 23.60 5.35
C GLY A 72 25.66 23.89 5.31
N GLU A 73 26.37 23.72 6.42
CA GLU A 73 27.83 23.80 6.50
C GLU A 73 28.47 22.43 6.70
N ASP A 74 28.01 21.70 7.73
CA ASP A 74 28.57 20.41 8.15
C ASP A 74 27.75 19.22 7.66
N TYR A 75 26.43 19.39 7.52
CA TYR A 75 25.55 18.36 6.98
C TYR A 75 24.42 18.98 6.18
N ASP A 76 23.89 18.23 5.23
CA ASP A 76 22.70 18.59 4.47
C ASP A 76 21.57 17.63 4.83
N ILE A 77 20.36 18.15 4.97
CA ILE A 77 19.16 17.32 5.06
C ILE A 77 18.79 16.90 3.63
N VAL A 78 18.90 15.60 3.35
CA VAL A 78 18.57 15.04 2.05
C VAL A 78 17.26 14.28 2.16
N GLU A 79 16.27 14.68 1.36
CA GLU A 79 15.04 13.91 1.21
C GLU A 79 15.35 12.61 0.46
N ARG A 80 15.32 11.51 1.20
CA ARG A 80 15.31 10.17 0.62
C ARG A 80 13.87 9.70 0.62
N GLY A 81 13.32 9.51 -0.58
CA GLY A 81 11.98 8.95 -0.72
C GLY A 81 11.89 7.52 -0.17
N PRO A 82 10.68 6.93 -0.16
CA PRO A 82 10.48 5.57 0.31
C PRO A 82 11.38 4.59 -0.44
N TYR A 83 11.76 3.49 0.22
CA TYR A 83 12.61 2.44 -0.34
C TYR A 83 12.19 1.07 0.15
N ILE A 84 12.57 0.03 -0.59
CA ILE A 84 12.35 -1.37 -0.21
C ILE A 84 13.43 -1.77 0.81
N ALA A 85 13.06 -1.80 2.09
CA ALA A 85 13.90 -2.16 3.22
C ALA A 85 14.11 -3.67 3.35
N VAL A 86 13.05 -4.46 3.10
CA VAL A 86 13.10 -5.93 3.16
C VAL A 86 12.49 -6.51 1.90
N TRP A 87 13.08 -7.59 1.40
CA TRP A 87 12.60 -8.32 0.22
C TRP A 87 12.72 -9.83 0.48
N ASN A 88 11.57 -10.48 0.67
CA ASN A 88 11.45 -11.90 1.03
C ASN A 88 10.86 -12.76 -0.11
N LEU A 89 10.53 -12.17 -1.26
CA LEU A 89 10.03 -12.89 -2.42
C LEU A 89 11.16 -13.62 -3.15
N ASP A 90 10.87 -14.82 -3.67
CA ASP A 90 11.76 -15.60 -4.55
C ASP A 90 11.88 -15.02 -5.98
N LYS A 91 11.47 -13.76 -6.15
CA LYS A 91 11.56 -13.02 -7.41
C LYS A 91 12.67 -11.98 -7.30
N PRO A 92 13.29 -11.58 -8.42
CA PRO A 92 14.25 -10.50 -8.40
C PRO A 92 13.61 -9.22 -7.85
N LYS A 93 14.37 -8.49 -7.02
CA LYS A 93 13.97 -7.16 -6.54
C LYS A 93 13.78 -6.23 -7.75
N PRO A 94 12.61 -5.60 -7.91
CA PRO A 94 12.36 -4.70 -9.02
C PRO A 94 13.35 -3.53 -9.05
N THR A 95 13.73 -3.13 -10.24
CA THR A 95 14.50 -1.91 -10.50
C THR A 95 13.60 -0.67 -10.39
N GLU A 96 14.21 0.50 -10.19
CA GLU A 96 13.47 1.77 -10.13
C GLU A 96 12.64 2.03 -11.40
N ALA A 97 13.18 1.67 -12.57
CA ALA A 97 12.47 1.82 -13.84
C ALA A 97 11.21 0.93 -13.91
N GLU A 98 11.29 -0.31 -13.41
CA GLU A 98 10.15 -1.22 -13.35
C GLU A 98 9.09 -0.74 -12.35
N LEU A 99 9.52 -0.20 -11.20
CA LEU A 99 8.62 0.40 -10.21
C LEU A 99 7.89 1.63 -10.79
N GLN A 100 8.59 2.49 -11.52
CA GLN A 100 7.98 3.65 -12.17
C GLN A 100 6.99 3.25 -13.26
N ALA A 101 7.34 2.27 -14.09
CA ALA A 101 6.45 1.75 -15.12
C ALA A 101 5.19 1.13 -14.49
N ALA A 102 5.35 0.32 -13.44
CA ALA A 102 4.23 -0.28 -12.71
C ALA A 102 3.35 0.75 -12.03
N TRP A 103 3.94 1.79 -11.43
CA TRP A 103 3.18 2.87 -10.82
C TRP A 103 2.35 3.64 -11.85
N LYS A 104 2.92 3.92 -13.02
CA LYS A 104 2.20 4.56 -14.13
C LYS A 104 1.04 3.69 -14.61
N ALA A 105 1.29 2.39 -14.80
CA ALA A 105 0.25 1.44 -15.20
C ALA A 105 -0.88 1.34 -14.16
N TYR A 106 -0.55 1.34 -12.87
CA TYR A 106 -1.51 1.40 -11.78
C TYR A 106 -2.36 2.68 -11.84
N GLN A 107 -1.74 3.85 -12.05
CA GLN A 107 -2.46 5.11 -12.15
C GLN A 107 -3.41 5.14 -13.35
N GLU A 108 -2.97 4.64 -14.50
CA GLU A 108 -3.82 4.52 -15.69
C GLU A 108 -4.98 3.55 -15.46
N ALA A 109 -4.74 2.42 -14.78
CA ALA A 109 -5.80 1.47 -14.43
C ALA A 109 -6.81 2.08 -13.44
N GLU A 110 -6.33 2.80 -12.43
CA GLU A 110 -7.19 3.44 -11.43
C GLU A 110 -8.00 4.59 -12.03
N ALA A 111 -7.40 5.38 -12.93
CA ALA A 111 -8.10 6.44 -13.65
C ALA A 111 -9.18 5.92 -14.61
N ASN A 112 -9.01 4.70 -15.14
CA ASN A 112 -9.98 4.03 -16.01
C ASN A 112 -10.94 3.11 -15.25
N LYS A 113 -10.86 3.03 -13.91
CA LYS A 113 -11.78 2.21 -13.13
C LYS A 113 -13.19 2.77 -13.30
N PRO A 114 -14.18 1.95 -13.70
CA PRO A 114 -15.56 2.41 -13.77
C PRO A 114 -15.98 2.89 -12.36
N PRO A 115 -16.82 3.93 -12.26
CA PRO A 115 -17.28 4.40 -10.96
C PRO A 115 -17.89 3.24 -10.19
N GLU A 116 -17.39 2.99 -8.99
CA GLU A 116 -18.02 2.04 -8.08
C GLU A 116 -19.42 2.59 -7.79
N LEU A 117 -20.44 1.83 -8.20
CA LEU A 117 -21.83 2.20 -7.91
C LEU A 117 -21.95 2.26 -6.40
N THR A 118 -22.48 3.39 -5.90
CA THR A 118 -22.83 3.51 -4.49
C THR A 118 -23.81 2.41 -4.11
N GLU A 119 -23.83 2.01 -2.83
CA GLU A 119 -24.76 0.99 -2.33
C GLU A 119 -26.22 1.30 -2.72
N VAL A 120 -26.60 2.58 -2.69
CA VAL A 120 -27.93 3.06 -3.10
C VAL A 120 -28.20 2.80 -4.58
N GLU A 121 -27.23 3.07 -5.47
CA GLU A 121 -27.38 2.83 -6.90
C GLU A 121 -27.42 1.34 -7.24
N GLN A 122 -26.67 0.51 -6.51
CA GLN A 122 -26.74 -0.94 -6.63
C GLN A 122 -28.12 -1.45 -6.23
N LEU A 123 -28.61 -1.02 -5.06
CA LEU A 123 -29.94 -1.38 -4.56
C LEU A 123 -31.06 -0.87 -5.48
N GLN A 124 -30.91 0.31 -6.09
CA GLN A 124 -31.87 0.81 -7.06
C GLN A 124 -31.91 -0.06 -8.32
N LYS A 125 -30.76 -0.44 -8.87
CA LYS A 125 -30.70 -1.36 -10.02
C LYS A 125 -31.32 -2.72 -9.69
N GLU A 126 -31.02 -3.26 -8.51
CA GLU A 126 -31.62 -4.51 -8.04
C GLU A 126 -33.13 -4.39 -7.86
N ASN A 127 -33.62 -3.28 -7.27
CA ASN A 127 -35.05 -3.06 -7.09
C ASN A 127 -35.80 -2.93 -8.42
N VAL A 128 -35.20 -2.27 -9.41
CA VAL A 128 -35.74 -2.19 -10.78
C VAL A 128 -35.81 -3.57 -11.40
N LEU A 129 -34.76 -4.39 -11.26
CA LEU A 129 -34.73 -5.76 -11.76
C LEU A 129 -35.79 -6.64 -11.09
N LEU A 130 -35.90 -6.57 -9.76
CA LEU A 130 -36.89 -7.31 -8.97
C LEU A 130 -38.31 -6.89 -9.32
N LYS A 131 -38.57 -5.59 -9.52
CA LYS A 131 -39.88 -5.09 -9.96
C LYS A 131 -40.22 -5.60 -11.36
N ALA A 132 -39.28 -5.56 -12.29
CA ALA A 132 -39.48 -6.11 -13.63
C ALA A 132 -39.80 -7.61 -13.58
N GLN A 133 -39.09 -8.37 -12.74
CA GLN A 133 -39.34 -9.79 -12.54
C GLN A 133 -40.73 -10.04 -11.94
N ASN A 134 -41.14 -9.28 -10.92
CA ASN A 134 -42.46 -9.39 -10.32
C ASN A 134 -43.57 -9.04 -11.31
N ASN A 135 -43.40 -7.98 -12.10
CA ASN A 135 -44.36 -7.63 -13.14
C ASN A 135 -44.49 -8.75 -14.17
N ALA A 136 -43.38 -9.29 -14.66
CA ALA A 136 -43.40 -10.41 -15.61
C ALA A 136 -44.07 -11.67 -15.03
N LEU A 137 -43.90 -11.93 -13.73
CA LEU A 137 -44.59 -13.02 -13.04
C LEU A 137 -46.09 -12.76 -12.89
N SER A 138 -46.50 -11.53 -12.61
CA SER A 138 -47.90 -11.13 -12.53
C SER A 138 -48.59 -11.25 -13.89
N GLU A 139 -47.99 -10.68 -14.95
CA GLU A 139 -48.52 -10.77 -16.32
C GLU A 139 -48.66 -12.24 -16.76
N ARG A 140 -47.70 -13.08 -16.39
CA ARG A 140 -47.77 -14.52 -16.63
C ARG A 140 -48.92 -15.18 -15.87
N ALA A 141 -49.18 -14.77 -14.63
CA ALA A 141 -50.27 -15.31 -13.82
C ALA A 141 -51.63 -14.95 -14.42
N ASP A 142 -51.83 -13.68 -14.78
CA ASP A 142 -53.05 -13.19 -15.43
C ASP A 142 -53.33 -13.95 -16.74
N PHE A 143 -52.29 -14.15 -17.56
CA PHE A 143 -52.39 -14.94 -18.79
C PHE A 143 -52.80 -16.40 -18.54
N ILE A 144 -52.27 -17.03 -17.49
CA ILE A 144 -52.64 -18.41 -17.14
C ILE A 144 -54.10 -18.46 -16.66
N GLU A 145 -54.54 -17.47 -15.89
CA GLU A 145 -55.92 -17.38 -15.40
C GLU A 145 -56.92 -17.25 -16.57
N ASP A 146 -56.62 -16.39 -17.55
CA ASP A 146 -57.42 -16.24 -18.76
C ASP A 146 -57.55 -17.55 -19.54
N ILE A 147 -56.44 -18.29 -19.71
CA ILE A 147 -56.47 -19.60 -20.39
C ILE A 147 -57.32 -20.62 -19.61
N ILE A 148 -57.20 -20.65 -18.27
CA ILE A 148 -57.99 -21.57 -17.44
C ILE A 148 -59.48 -21.25 -17.53
N ALA A 149 -59.85 -19.96 -17.47
CA ALA A 149 -61.24 -19.52 -17.60
C ALA A 149 -61.82 -19.88 -18.98
N GLU A 150 -61.05 -19.68 -20.05
CA GLU A 150 -61.45 -20.07 -21.40
C GLU A 150 -61.62 -21.59 -21.53
N MET A 151 -60.67 -22.38 -21.01
CA MET A 151 -60.77 -23.85 -21.02
C MET A 151 -61.97 -24.34 -20.21
N ALA A 152 -62.22 -23.78 -19.03
CA ALA A 152 -63.37 -24.14 -18.21
C ALA A 152 -64.69 -23.87 -18.95
N THR A 153 -64.81 -22.70 -19.58
CA THR A 153 -66.02 -22.34 -20.37
C THR A 153 -66.25 -23.32 -21.51
N ARG A 154 -65.19 -23.78 -22.20
CA ARG A 154 -65.29 -24.75 -23.30
C ARG A 154 -65.63 -26.18 -22.82
N VAL A 155 -65.27 -26.54 -21.59
CA VAL A 155 -65.50 -27.90 -21.03
C VAL A 155 -66.91 -28.06 -20.44
N TYR A 156 -67.52 -26.97 -19.96
CA TYR A 156 -68.87 -26.98 -19.37
C TYR A 156 -69.99 -26.61 -20.36
N GLN A 157 -69.68 -26.46 -21.64
CA GLN A 157 -70.65 -26.40 -22.75
C GLN A 157 -70.91 -27.80 -23.32
#